data_AF-A0A031I0V4-F1
#
_entry.id   AF-A0A031I0V4-F1
#
_cell.length_a   1.000
_cell.length_b   1.000
_cell.length_c   1.000
_cell.angle_alpha   90.00
_cell.angle_beta   90.00
_cell.angle_gamma   90.00
#
_symmetry.space_group_name_H-M   'P 1'
#
loop_
_entity.id
_entity.type
_entity.pdbx_description
1 polymer ?
#
loop_
_entity_poly.entity_id
_entity_poly.type
_entity_poly.pdbx_seq_one_letter_code
_entity_poly.pdbx_strand_id
1 'polypeptide(L)'
;MRAEDILPDEASFVERDGMMLRKGTVAAFLANARTWLDAQATPEQVAAAAAAMLAARPALVALGLFDILVPRDPWLAALLTG
;
A
#
# COMPACT_ATOMS: atom_id res chain seq x y z
N MET A 1 -12.49 -3.40 -16.22
CA MET A 1 -13.05 -3.01 -14.91
C MET A 1 -12.74 -1.56 -14.69
N ARG A 2 -13.74 -0.79 -14.27
CA ARG A 2 -13.58 0.57 -13.76
C ARG A 2 -13.25 0.52 -12.27
N ALA A 3 -12.66 1.58 -11.72
CA ALA A 3 -12.39 1.65 -10.28
C ALA A 3 -13.68 1.50 -9.46
N GLU A 4 -14.78 2.05 -9.98
CA GLU A 4 -16.14 1.95 -9.46
C GLU A 4 -16.61 0.48 -9.29
N ASP A 5 -16.18 -0.41 -10.19
CA ASP A 5 -16.58 -1.84 -10.20
C ASP A 5 -15.93 -2.61 -9.03
N ILE A 6 -14.81 -2.11 -8.50
CA ILE A 6 -14.11 -2.69 -7.33
C ILE A 6 -14.59 -2.01 -6.05
N LEU A 7 -14.75 -0.69 -6.09
CA LEU A 7 -15.20 0.07 -4.95
C LEU A 7 -16.10 1.22 -5.41
N PRO A 8 -17.42 1.11 -5.18
CA PRO A 8 -18.38 2.13 -5.54
C PRO A 8 -18.02 3.49 -4.94
N ASP A 9 -18.44 4.58 -5.58
CA ASP A 9 -18.06 5.93 -5.13
C ASP A 9 -18.49 6.24 -3.70
N GLU A 10 -19.67 5.75 -3.31
CA GLU A 10 -20.24 5.90 -1.96
C GLU A 10 -19.57 5.00 -0.91
N ALA A 11 -18.77 4.02 -1.33
CA ALA A 11 -18.11 3.08 -0.45
C ALA A 11 -16.65 3.48 -0.20
N SER A 12 -16.29 3.66 1.07
CA SER A 12 -14.89 3.88 1.47
C SER A 12 -14.10 2.58 1.65
N PHE A 13 -14.81 1.44 1.70
CA PHE A 13 -14.25 0.10 1.87
C PHE A 13 -15.10 -0.96 1.17
N VAL A 14 -14.48 -2.10 0.85
CA VAL A 14 -15.15 -3.31 0.39
C VAL A 14 -14.62 -4.50 1.18
N GLU A 15 -15.45 -5.49 1.44
CA GLU A 15 -15.00 -6.77 1.98
C GLU A 15 -14.61 -7.70 0.82
N ARG A 16 -13.39 -8.23 0.86
CA ARG A 16 -12.88 -9.20 -0.11
C ARG A 16 -12.04 -10.22 0.63
N ASP A 17 -12.32 -11.51 0.39
CA ASP A 17 -11.63 -12.63 1.03
C ASP A 17 -11.58 -12.50 2.57
N GLY A 18 -12.66 -12.01 3.18
CA GLY A 18 -12.78 -11.77 4.63
C GLY A 18 -11.98 -10.57 5.17
N MET A 19 -11.42 -9.73 4.27
CA MET A 19 -10.66 -8.54 4.63
C MET A 19 -11.36 -7.26 4.20
N MET A 20 -11.33 -6.25 5.07
CA MET A 20 -11.84 -4.91 4.80
C MET A 20 -10.80 -4.07 4.06
N LEU A 21 -10.97 -3.92 2.75
CA LEU A 21 -10.06 -3.19 1.87
C LEU A 21 -10.55 -1.75 1.68
N ARG A 22 -9.71 -0.74 1.97
CA ARG A 22 -10.08 0.69 1.83
C ARG A 22 -9.67 1.26 0.47
N LYS A 23 -10.48 2.16 -0.10
CA LYS A 23 -10.21 2.87 -1.37
C LYS A 23 -8.81 3.49 -1.42
N GLY A 24 -8.45 4.12 -0.31
CA GLY A 24 -7.21 4.86 -0.17
C GLY A 24 -5.98 3.99 0.06
N THR A 25 -6.09 2.67 0.20
CA THR A 25 -4.96 1.82 0.63
C THR A 25 -3.79 1.89 -0.36
N VAL A 26 -4.06 1.77 -1.66
CA VAL A 26 -3.03 1.84 -2.70
C VAL A 26 -2.41 3.25 -2.77
N ALA A 27 -3.23 4.29 -2.70
CA ALA A 27 -2.74 5.68 -2.73
C ALA A 27 -1.87 6.00 -1.49
N ALA A 28 -2.31 5.58 -0.31
CA ALA A 28 -1.55 5.73 0.94
C ALA A 28 -0.24 4.93 0.88
N PHE A 29 -0.25 3.71 0.34
CA PHE A 29 0.97 2.93 0.13
C PHE A 29 1.96 3.68 -0.77
N LEU A 30 1.52 4.20 -1.92
CA LEU A 30 2.39 4.96 -2.83
C LEU A 30 2.94 6.25 -2.20
N ALA A 31 2.14 6.94 -1.38
CA ALA A 31 2.59 8.13 -0.66
C ALA A 31 3.67 7.79 0.38
N ASN A 32 3.45 6.76 1.20
CA ASN A 32 4.43 6.32 2.19
C ASN A 32 5.70 5.78 1.52
N ALA A 33 5.60 5.05 0.41
CA ALA A 33 6.76 4.59 -0.35
C ALA A 33 7.63 5.75 -0.84
N ARG A 34 7.01 6.86 -1.28
CA ARG A 34 7.74 8.07 -1.68
C ARG A 34 8.45 8.72 -0.50
N THR A 35 7.78 8.84 0.65
CA THR A 35 8.40 9.36 1.88
C THR A 35 9.55 8.48 2.36
N TRP A 36 9.40 7.16 2.29
CA TRP A 36 10.43 6.22 2.71
C TRP A 36 11.69 6.29 1.83
N LEU A 37 11.52 6.54 0.52
CA LEU A 37 12.61 6.72 -0.44
C LEU A 37 13.19 8.14 -0.49
N ASP A 38 12.59 9.09 0.23
CA ASP A 38 13.03 10.48 0.20
C ASP A 38 14.26 10.68 1.09
N ALA A 39 15.38 11.06 0.46
CA ALA A 39 16.63 11.34 1.15
C ALA A 39 16.56 12.57 2.08
N GLN A 40 15.53 13.41 1.96
CA GLN A 40 15.29 14.56 2.83
C GLN A 40 14.28 14.27 3.96
N ALA A 41 13.65 13.10 3.97
CA ALA A 41 12.74 12.73 5.03
C ALA A 41 13.48 12.54 6.36
N THR A 42 12.85 12.95 7.46
CA THR A 42 13.42 12.71 8.78
C THR A 42 13.35 11.22 9.13
N PRO A 43 14.22 10.72 10.03
CA PRO A 43 14.16 9.33 10.48
C PRO A 43 12.78 8.91 10.99
N GLU A 44 12.05 9.80 11.67
CA GLU A 44 10.70 9.56 12.17
C GLU A 44 9.69 9.40 11.03
N GLN A 45 9.80 10.22 9.98
CA GLN A 45 8.95 10.12 8.80
C GLN A 45 9.18 8.81 8.05
N VAL A 46 10.45 8.41 7.88
CA VAL A 46 10.81 7.14 7.25
C VAL A 46 10.28 5.96 8.07
N ALA A 47 10.44 5.99 9.39
CA ALA A 47 9.93 4.93 10.27
C ALA A 47 8.39 4.83 10.24
N ALA A 48 7.68 5.97 10.30
CA ALA A 48 6.23 6.00 10.20
C ALA A 48 5.73 5.48 8.85
N ALA A 49 6.40 5.86 7.75
CA ALA A 49 6.10 5.39 6.41
C ALA A 49 6.29 3.87 6.29
N ALA A 50 7.40 3.34 6.81
CA ALA A 50 7.65 1.89 6.84
C ALA A 50 6.56 1.14 7.60
N ALA A 51 6.22 1.61 8.81
CA ALA A 51 5.17 1.00 9.63
C ALA A 51 3.80 1.02 8.92
N ALA A 52 3.44 2.14 8.29
CA ALA A 52 2.20 2.26 7.54
C ALA A 52 2.14 1.31 6.33
N MET A 53 3.23 1.18 5.57
CA MET A 53 3.31 0.23 4.44
C MET A 53 3.20 -1.21 4.90
N LEU A 54 3.90 -1.58 5.98
CA LEU A 54 3.83 -2.94 6.55
C LEU A 54 2.43 -3.27 7.07
N ALA A 55 1.76 -2.31 7.71
CA ALA A 55 0.36 -2.47 8.16
C ALA A 55 -0.62 -2.64 6.98
N ALA A 56 -0.35 -1.98 5.85
CA ALA A 56 -1.17 -2.11 4.64
C ALA A 56 -0.86 -3.38 3.82
N ARG A 57 0.29 -4.03 4.05
CA ARG A 57 0.76 -5.19 3.27
C ARG A 57 -0.29 -6.30 3.12
N PRO A 58 -1.01 -6.75 4.18
CA PRO A 58 -2.01 -7.81 4.03
C PRO A 58 -3.13 -7.44 3.04
N ALA A 59 -3.58 -6.19 3.07
CA ALA A 59 -4.61 -5.68 2.15
C ALA A 59 -4.08 -5.60 0.71
N LEU A 60 -2.83 -5.20 0.52
CA LEU A 60 -2.20 -5.15 -0.80
C LEU A 60 -1.96 -6.55 -1.39
N VAL A 61 -1.66 -7.53 -0.53
CA VAL A 61 -1.58 -8.96 -0.91
C VAL A 61 -2.96 -9.48 -1.30
N ALA A 62 -4.02 -9.23 -0.52
CA ALA A 62 -5.38 -9.63 -0.85
C ALA A 62 -5.92 -8.97 -2.14
N LEU A 63 -5.44 -7.77 -2.46
CA LEU A 63 -5.70 -7.10 -3.74
C LEU A 63 -4.96 -7.73 -4.94
N GLY A 64 -3.98 -8.61 -4.70
CA GLY A 64 -3.10 -9.17 -5.74
C GLY A 64 -2.12 -8.15 -6.32
N LEU A 65 -1.85 -7.04 -5.62
CA LEU A 65 -0.99 -5.97 -6.14
C LEU A 65 0.41 -6.50 -6.45
N PHE A 66 0.96 -7.30 -5.54
CA PHE A 66 2.32 -7.85 -5.65
C PHE A 66 2.43 -9.06 -6.58
N ASP A 67 1.31 -9.59 -7.08
CA ASP A 67 1.31 -10.64 -8.11
C ASP A 67 1.60 -10.07 -9.50
N ILE A 68 1.35 -8.77 -9.69
CA ILE A 68 1.47 -8.07 -10.98
C ILE A 68 2.60 -7.03 -10.95
N LEU A 69 2.80 -6.35 -9.82
CA LEU A 69 3.73 -5.24 -9.68
C LEU A 69 4.75 -5.48 -8.57
N VAL A 70 6.00 -5.14 -8.83
CA VAL A 70 7.07 -5.14 -7.82
C VAL A 70 7.59 -3.71 -7.63
N PRO A 71 7.94 -3.30 -6.39
CA PRO A 71 8.64 -2.05 -6.19
C PRO A 71 9.94 -2.04 -7.00
N ARG A 72 10.21 -0.91 -7.68
CA ARG A 72 11.43 -0.75 -8.48
C ARG A 72 12.69 -0.64 -7.63
N ASP A 73 12.57 -0.03 -6.46
CA ASP A 73 13.69 0.08 -5.51
C ASP A 73 13.87 -1.25 -4.78
N PRO A 74 15.09 -1.84 -4.79
CA PRO A 74 15.33 -3.16 -4.22
C PRO A 74 15.21 -3.18 -2.69
N TRP A 75 15.50 -2.08 -2.01
CA TRP A 75 15.39 -2.02 -0.55
C TRP A 75 13.93 -1.90 -0.11
N LEU A 76 13.13 -1.14 -0.85
CA LEU A 76 11.69 -1.10 -0.66
C LEU A 76 11.05 -2.47 -0.97
N ALA A 77 11.50 -3.17 -2.01
CA ALA A 77 11.04 -4.53 -2.30
C ALA A 77 11.40 -5.51 -1.17
N ALA A 78 12.61 -5.43 -0.62
CA ALA A 78 13.03 -6.24 0.52
C ALA A 78 12.17 -5.95 1.78
N LEU A 79 11.88 -4.68 2.07
CA LEU A 79 11.01 -4.29 3.18
C LEU A 79 9.62 -4.94 3.11
N LEU A 80 9.06 -5.08 1.90
CA LEU A 80 7.70 -5.60 1.70
C LEU A 80 7.65 -7.13 1.56
N THR A 81 8.80 -7.80 1.46
CA THR A 81 8.88 -9.27 1.31
C THR A 81 9.29 -9.99 2.59
N GLY A 82 9.94 -9.30 3.54
CA GLY A 82 10.20 -9.82 4.89
C GLY A 82 8.98 -9.74 5.79
#